data_AF-A0A2E5E1P3-F1
#
_entry.id   AF-A0A2E5E1P3-F1
#
_cell.length_a   1.000
_cell.length_b   1.000
_cell.length_c   1.000
_cell.angle_alpha   90.00
_cell.angle_beta   90.00
_cell.angle_gamma   90.00
#
_symmetry.space_group_name_H-M   'P 1'
#
loop_
_entity.id
_entity.type
_entity.pdbx_description
1 polymer ?
#
loop_
_entity_poly.entity_id
_entity_poly.type
_entity_poly.pdbx_seq_one_letter_code
_entity_poly.pdbx_strand_id
1 'polypeptide(L)'
;MNNGEPPITRPDANPLDPGLLRDVVTGQVRLTPEQSLQIYREMPIQDLGRWADARCRAIHGDQLRTYVIDRNINYTNVCTAKCTFCAFRRNGDEDDAYTLEVEHILHKIQELVDIGGTQILMQGGMNPDLPLSWYENLLNSIRDRFPDVHVHAFSPPEFIEFIDFFDPPGDTLADQLRYVMTRLKAAGLHTVPGGGGEIFADAVRRKIGLGKCTAEAWLTTMYVAHELGMNTSATMMFGHIEGVADRIHHMELVRQWQDRSLADFGDEGGRYKAFISWPFQPDNTPLGRCQEWGDHPSDQLDAPFPGDVVAKLDGTGNHLDHPRFGRRIRLSGSSDYLRTQALSRLHLDNIHSIGASWVTMGPHIGQVALTWGANDMGSVMMEENVVSAAGTTYCLSEPLLCHLIRQAGFVPAQRNNAYGILKAHEDENSPDLRIKDWSTLRAQKLHKQNDSCQEQDAVTVTIGGQQAD
;
A
#
# COMPACT_ATOMS: atom_id res chain seq x y z
N MET A 1 -26.37 -8.13 -9.84
CA MET A 1 -25.70 -6.98 -9.22
C MET A 1 -26.75 -6.32 -8.33
N ASN A 2 -26.53 -6.28 -7.02
CA ASN A 2 -27.46 -5.66 -6.06
C ASN A 2 -27.58 -4.16 -6.33
N ASN A 3 -28.75 -3.58 -6.05
CA ASN A 3 -29.16 -2.20 -6.30
C ASN A 3 -28.39 -1.12 -5.48
N GLY A 4 -27.07 -1.24 -5.34
CA GLY A 4 -26.26 -0.31 -4.54
C GLY A 4 -26.38 -0.49 -3.02
N GLU A 5 -27.29 -1.32 -2.52
CA GLU A 5 -27.40 -1.65 -1.10
C GLU A 5 -26.32 -2.66 -0.65
N PRO A 6 -25.68 -2.45 0.51
CA PRO A 6 -24.73 -3.41 1.08
C PRO A 6 -25.37 -4.79 1.29
N PRO A 7 -24.60 -5.89 1.16
CA PRO A 7 -25.10 -7.22 1.49
C PRO A 7 -25.60 -7.30 2.93
N ILE A 8 -26.62 -8.12 3.19
CA ILE A 8 -27.15 -8.30 4.55
C ILE A 8 -26.11 -8.95 5.47
N THR A 9 -26.26 -8.75 6.78
CA THR A 9 -25.51 -9.49 7.79
C THR A 9 -26.36 -10.62 8.38
N ARG A 10 -25.70 -11.67 8.88
CA ARG A 10 -26.33 -12.76 9.66
C ARG A 10 -25.49 -13.01 10.92
N PRO A 11 -25.58 -12.16 11.95
CA PRO A 11 -24.66 -12.16 13.09
C PRO A 11 -24.68 -13.47 13.87
N ASP A 12 -25.83 -14.13 13.98
CA ASP A 12 -25.99 -15.37 14.75
C ASP A 12 -25.53 -16.63 13.98
N ALA A 13 -25.15 -16.49 12.70
CA ALA A 13 -24.69 -17.61 11.90
C ALA A 13 -23.25 -17.98 12.27
N ASN A 14 -22.96 -19.29 12.33
CA ASN A 14 -21.59 -19.79 12.51
C ASN A 14 -20.72 -19.38 11.32
N PRO A 15 -19.64 -18.61 11.52
CA PRO A 15 -18.80 -18.13 10.42
C PRO A 15 -17.90 -19.19 9.80
N LEU A 16 -17.83 -20.39 10.40
CA LEU A 16 -17.16 -21.56 9.85
C LEU A 16 -18.10 -22.47 9.05
N ASP A 17 -19.40 -22.14 8.98
CA ASP A 17 -20.38 -22.91 8.21
C ASP A 17 -20.15 -22.73 6.70
N PRO A 18 -19.99 -23.83 5.92
CA PRO A 18 -19.81 -23.74 4.47
C PRO A 18 -20.99 -23.11 3.73
N GLY A 19 -22.21 -23.12 4.27
CA GLY A 19 -23.37 -22.44 3.71
C GLY A 19 -23.20 -20.92 3.78
N LEU A 20 -22.90 -20.39 4.98
CA LEU A 20 -22.61 -18.96 5.15
C LEU A 20 -21.45 -18.52 4.25
N LEU A 21 -20.37 -19.30 4.18
CA LEU A 21 -19.19 -18.95 3.38
C LEU A 21 -19.49 -18.94 1.87
N ARG A 22 -20.40 -19.79 1.37
CA ARG A 22 -20.88 -19.69 -0.02
C ARG A 22 -21.67 -18.41 -0.26
N ASP A 23 -22.51 -18.00 0.68
CA ASP A 23 -23.26 -16.73 0.60
C ASP A 23 -22.30 -15.52 0.64
N VAL A 24 -21.22 -15.59 1.42
CA VAL A 24 -20.14 -14.59 1.43
C VAL A 24 -19.40 -14.56 0.09
N VAL A 25 -19.00 -15.72 -0.45
CA VAL A 25 -18.33 -15.84 -1.76
C VAL A 25 -19.17 -15.19 -2.86
N THR A 26 -20.48 -15.45 -2.89
CA THR A 26 -21.39 -14.92 -3.91
C THR A 26 -21.82 -13.47 -3.64
N GLY A 27 -21.46 -12.90 -2.49
CA GLY A 27 -21.77 -11.51 -2.11
C GLY A 27 -23.22 -11.29 -1.67
N GLN A 28 -23.91 -12.36 -1.26
CA GLN A 28 -25.27 -12.30 -0.71
C GLN A 28 -25.27 -11.89 0.77
N VAL A 29 -24.21 -12.24 1.49
CA VAL A 29 -24.00 -11.91 2.91
C VAL A 29 -22.63 -11.27 3.07
N ARG A 30 -22.50 -10.31 3.97
CA ARG A 30 -21.19 -9.80 4.42
C ARG A 30 -20.90 -10.22 5.86
N LEU A 31 -19.62 -10.42 6.17
CA LEU A 31 -19.16 -10.83 7.50
C LEU A 31 -19.28 -9.68 8.51
N THR A 32 -19.63 -10.01 9.76
CA THR A 32 -19.46 -9.07 10.88
C THR A 32 -18.00 -9.04 11.37
N PRO A 33 -17.59 -8.02 12.14
CA PRO A 33 -16.28 -7.99 12.78
C PRO A 33 -16.02 -9.21 13.70
N GLU A 34 -17.02 -9.66 14.44
CA GLU A 34 -16.94 -10.83 15.35
C GLU A 34 -16.72 -12.11 14.56
N GLN A 35 -17.49 -12.30 13.49
CA GLN A 35 -17.34 -13.43 12.58
C GLN A 35 -15.95 -13.45 11.93
N SER A 36 -15.45 -12.27 11.56
CA SER A 36 -14.11 -12.12 10.97
C SER A 36 -13.01 -12.47 11.96
N LEU A 37 -13.17 -12.09 13.23
CA LEU A 37 -12.24 -12.44 14.30
C LEU A 37 -12.24 -13.94 14.59
N GLN A 38 -13.42 -14.56 14.59
CA GLN A 38 -13.54 -16.00 14.75
C GLN A 38 -12.88 -16.76 13.59
N ILE A 39 -13.15 -16.36 12.34
CA ILE A 39 -12.49 -16.92 11.15
C ILE A 39 -10.96 -16.81 11.27
N TYR A 40 -10.45 -15.64 11.67
CA TYR A 40 -9.01 -15.44 11.81
C TYR A 40 -8.40 -16.43 12.81
N ARG A 41 -9.05 -16.63 13.96
CA ARG A 41 -8.53 -17.46 15.05
C ARG A 41 -8.68 -18.96 14.81
N GLU A 42 -9.81 -19.38 14.24
CA GLU A 42 -10.23 -20.78 14.26
C GLU A 42 -10.11 -21.48 12.91
N MET A 43 -10.23 -20.75 11.80
CA MET A 43 -10.24 -21.38 10.47
C MET A 43 -8.84 -21.90 10.09
N PRO A 44 -8.71 -23.17 9.65
CA PRO A 44 -7.48 -23.66 9.05
C PRO A 44 -7.05 -22.77 7.87
N ILE A 45 -5.76 -22.43 7.79
CA ILE A 45 -5.27 -21.45 6.80
C ILE A 45 -5.55 -21.87 5.35
N GLN A 46 -5.57 -23.18 5.08
CA GLN A 46 -5.88 -23.74 3.78
C GLN A 46 -7.34 -23.51 3.38
N ASP A 47 -8.27 -23.70 4.32
CA ASP A 47 -9.69 -23.45 4.10
C ASP A 47 -9.96 -21.95 3.90
N LEU A 48 -9.30 -21.10 4.70
CA LEU A 48 -9.40 -19.64 4.55
C LEU A 48 -8.91 -19.18 3.18
N GLY A 49 -7.76 -19.69 2.72
CA GLY A 49 -7.26 -19.44 1.38
C GLY A 49 -8.25 -19.87 0.29
N ARG A 50 -8.80 -21.08 0.41
CA ARG A 50 -9.78 -21.61 -0.55
C ARG A 50 -11.02 -20.73 -0.67
N TRP A 51 -11.57 -20.27 0.45
CA TRP A 51 -12.75 -19.40 0.44
C TRP A 51 -12.43 -18.00 -0.11
N ALA A 52 -11.26 -17.44 0.22
CA ALA A 52 -10.82 -16.16 -0.31
C ALA A 52 -10.55 -16.21 -1.82
N ASP A 53 -9.93 -17.27 -2.32
CA ASP A 53 -9.75 -17.50 -3.77
C ASP A 53 -11.08 -17.64 -4.48
N ALA A 54 -12.02 -18.42 -3.91
CA ALA A 54 -13.37 -18.55 -4.46
C ALA A 54 -14.09 -17.20 -4.54
N ARG A 55 -13.99 -16.35 -3.51
CA ARG A 55 -14.52 -14.97 -3.54
C ARG A 55 -13.83 -14.12 -4.60
N CYS A 56 -12.51 -14.21 -4.73
CA CYS A 56 -11.75 -13.50 -5.75
C CYS A 56 -12.20 -13.91 -7.17
N ARG A 57 -12.37 -15.21 -7.42
CA ARG A 57 -12.88 -15.75 -8.69
C ARG A 57 -14.32 -15.34 -8.97
N ALA A 58 -15.17 -15.27 -7.95
CA ALA A 58 -16.54 -14.78 -8.10
C ALA A 58 -16.60 -13.30 -8.55
N ILE A 59 -15.61 -12.48 -8.17
CA ILE A 59 -15.54 -11.06 -8.55
C ILE A 59 -14.81 -10.85 -9.88
N HIS A 60 -13.68 -11.51 -10.09
CA HIS A 60 -12.73 -11.21 -11.17
C HIS A 60 -12.67 -12.29 -12.26
N GLY A 61 -13.37 -13.41 -12.07
CA GLY A 61 -13.27 -14.58 -12.94
C GLY A 61 -12.04 -15.44 -12.68
N ASP A 62 -11.96 -16.54 -13.44
CA ASP A 62 -10.98 -17.61 -13.23
C ASP A 62 -9.64 -17.42 -13.95
N GLN A 63 -9.59 -16.50 -14.93
CA GLN A 63 -8.48 -16.45 -15.88
C GLN A 63 -7.46 -15.37 -15.55
N LEU A 64 -7.88 -14.12 -15.38
CA LEU A 64 -6.95 -12.99 -15.32
C LEU A 64 -6.47 -12.69 -13.90
N ARG A 65 -5.20 -12.29 -13.79
CA ARG A 65 -4.64 -11.58 -12.62
C ARG A 65 -3.81 -10.42 -13.11
N THR A 66 -3.91 -9.30 -12.42
CA THR A 66 -3.45 -8.01 -12.94
C THR A 66 -2.12 -7.57 -12.35
N TYR A 67 -1.45 -6.68 -13.07
CA TYR A 67 -0.33 -5.87 -12.60
C TYR A 67 -0.37 -4.50 -13.29
N VAL A 68 0.36 -3.53 -12.76
CA VAL A 68 0.52 -2.20 -13.37
C VAL A 68 1.99 -1.94 -13.68
N ILE A 69 2.26 -1.11 -14.69
CA ILE A 69 3.59 -0.54 -14.91
C ILE A 69 3.51 0.89 -14.40
N ASP A 70 3.99 1.10 -13.18
CA ASP A 70 4.07 2.41 -12.56
C ASP A 70 5.50 2.74 -12.08
N ARG A 71 5.67 3.96 -11.59
CA ARG A 71 6.88 4.35 -10.86
C ARG A 71 6.53 4.99 -9.53
N ASN A 72 7.17 4.52 -8.47
CA ASN A 72 7.18 5.17 -7.17
C ASN A 72 8.16 6.35 -7.20
N ILE A 73 7.68 7.54 -6.87
CA ILE A 73 8.49 8.76 -6.81
C ILE A 73 8.34 9.37 -5.42
N ASN A 74 9.44 9.40 -4.67
CA ASN A 74 9.52 10.13 -3.42
C ASN A 74 10.22 11.46 -3.65
N TYR A 75 9.44 12.52 -3.82
CA TYR A 75 9.94 13.85 -4.17
C TYR A 75 10.71 14.53 -3.02
N THR A 76 10.50 14.12 -1.78
CA THR A 76 11.30 14.54 -0.63
C THR A 76 11.27 13.46 0.45
N ASN A 77 12.33 13.36 1.25
CA ASN A 77 12.34 12.57 2.49
C ASN A 77 12.29 13.45 3.76
N VAL A 78 12.28 14.78 3.61
CA VAL A 78 12.14 15.74 4.71
C VAL A 78 10.71 15.67 5.24
N CYS A 79 10.55 15.42 6.55
CA CYS A 79 9.22 15.15 7.10
C CYS A 79 9.07 15.63 8.55
N THR A 80 7.98 16.36 8.83
CA THR A 80 7.60 16.79 10.18
C THR A 80 7.21 15.63 11.10
N ALA A 81 6.63 14.54 10.56
CA ALA A 81 6.25 13.39 11.37
C ALA A 81 7.45 12.62 11.93
N LYS A 82 7.24 12.02 13.11
CA LYS A 82 8.22 11.23 13.84
C LYS A 82 7.76 9.78 14.01
N CYS A 83 7.25 9.20 12.93
CA CYS A 83 6.77 7.82 12.88
C CYS A 83 7.87 6.86 13.33
N THR A 84 7.59 6.02 14.33
CA THR A 84 8.57 5.09 14.89
C THR A 84 8.86 3.89 13.97
N PHE A 85 8.01 3.67 12.97
CA PHE A 85 8.13 2.60 11.98
C PHE A 85 8.76 3.07 10.65
N CYS A 86 9.09 4.36 10.51
CA CYS A 86 9.59 4.90 9.24
C CYS A 86 11.11 5.05 9.27
N ALA A 87 11.81 4.32 8.39
CA ALA A 87 13.25 4.45 8.17
C ALA A 87 13.60 5.53 7.12
N PHE A 88 12.61 6.00 6.35
CA PHE A 88 12.81 6.92 5.24
C PHE A 88 12.90 8.39 5.66
N ARG A 89 12.16 8.78 6.70
CA ARG A 89 12.02 10.18 7.10
C ARG A 89 13.33 10.80 7.61
N ARG A 90 13.56 12.07 7.28
CA ARG A 90 14.68 12.89 7.76
C ARG A 90 14.18 14.23 8.28
N ASN A 91 14.89 14.80 9.24
CA ASN A 91 14.84 16.25 9.48
C ASN A 91 15.60 16.96 8.36
N GLY A 92 15.26 18.23 8.07
CA GLY A 92 15.83 18.96 6.94
C GLY A 92 17.34 19.26 7.03
N ASP A 93 17.93 19.09 8.21
CA ASP A 93 19.35 19.31 8.51
C ASP A 93 20.21 18.04 8.48
N GLU A 94 19.60 16.87 8.20
CA GLU A 94 20.34 15.60 8.10
C GLU A 94 21.06 15.47 6.75
N ASP A 95 22.25 14.85 6.73
CA ASP A 95 23.13 14.81 5.55
C ASP A 95 22.51 14.10 4.32
N ASP A 96 21.58 13.17 4.53
CA ASP A 96 20.85 12.46 3.48
C ASP A 96 19.41 12.99 3.29
N ALA A 97 19.10 14.17 3.81
CA ALA A 97 17.85 14.88 3.53
C ALA A 97 17.86 15.46 2.10
N TYR A 98 16.75 15.32 1.37
CA TYR A 98 16.62 15.82 0.01
C TYR A 98 15.20 16.28 -0.33
N THR A 99 15.13 17.20 -1.30
CA THR A 99 13.93 17.48 -2.09
C THR A 99 14.35 17.52 -3.56
N LEU A 100 13.66 16.75 -4.40
CA LEU A 100 13.97 16.69 -5.82
C LEU A 100 13.47 17.94 -6.54
N GLU A 101 14.29 18.43 -7.47
CA GLU A 101 13.85 19.44 -8.43
C GLU A 101 12.78 18.88 -9.37
N VAL A 102 11.84 19.74 -9.78
CA VAL A 102 10.74 19.35 -10.69
C VAL A 102 11.26 18.69 -11.96
N GLU A 103 12.33 19.23 -12.57
CA GLU A 103 12.93 18.63 -13.78
C GLU A 103 13.48 17.23 -13.56
N HIS A 104 14.01 16.92 -12.36
CA HIS A 104 14.45 15.57 -12.04
C HIS A 104 13.23 14.63 -11.94
N ILE A 105 12.14 15.08 -11.33
CA ILE A 105 10.89 14.31 -11.30
C ILE A 105 10.39 14.04 -12.73
N LEU A 106 10.40 15.06 -13.60
CA LEU A 106 10.01 14.90 -15.00
C LEU A 106 10.91 13.92 -15.77
N HIS A 107 12.22 13.92 -15.50
CA HIS A 107 13.14 12.94 -16.09
C HIS A 107 12.80 11.51 -15.66
N LYS A 108 12.49 11.28 -14.37
CA LYS A 108 12.04 9.98 -13.86
C LYS A 108 10.71 9.54 -14.53
N ILE A 109 9.82 10.47 -14.86
CA ILE A 109 8.58 10.16 -15.58
C ILE A 109 8.87 9.81 -17.05
N GLN A 110 9.82 10.50 -17.70
CA GLN A 110 10.23 10.14 -19.06
C GLN A 110 10.75 8.69 -19.12
N GLU A 111 11.62 8.30 -18.20
CA GLU A 111 12.15 6.92 -18.11
C GLU A 111 11.02 5.87 -17.95
N LEU A 112 9.95 6.21 -17.23
CA LEU A 112 8.77 5.36 -17.08
C LEU A 112 8.00 5.25 -18.41
N VAL A 113 7.76 6.38 -19.08
CA VAL A 113 7.03 6.42 -20.36
C VAL A 113 7.80 5.65 -21.44
N ASP A 114 9.13 5.74 -21.45
CA ASP A 114 10.00 5.05 -22.41
C ASP A 114 9.87 3.51 -22.33
N ILE A 115 9.46 2.96 -21.18
CA ILE A 115 9.18 1.53 -20.99
C ILE A 115 7.69 1.17 -21.09
N GLY A 116 6.84 2.12 -21.49
CA GLY A 116 5.39 1.91 -21.65
C GLY A 116 4.58 2.02 -20.35
N GLY A 117 5.14 2.64 -19.31
CA GLY A 117 4.41 2.93 -18.08
C GLY A 117 3.41 4.07 -18.24
N THR A 118 2.30 4.00 -17.51
CA THR A 118 1.15 4.91 -17.68
C THR A 118 0.70 5.56 -16.37
N GLN A 119 1.43 5.34 -15.28
CA GLN A 119 1.05 5.78 -13.94
C GLN A 119 2.27 6.12 -13.10
N ILE A 120 2.16 7.14 -12.27
CA ILE A 120 3.07 7.36 -11.14
C ILE A 120 2.34 7.23 -9.82
N LEU A 121 3.02 6.66 -8.83
CA LEU A 121 2.70 6.79 -7.41
C LEU A 121 3.67 7.78 -6.78
N MET A 122 3.19 8.95 -6.38
CA MET A 122 4.06 10.02 -5.89
C MET A 122 3.70 10.45 -4.47
N GLN A 123 4.60 10.22 -3.52
CA GLN A 123 4.39 10.48 -2.09
C GLN A 123 5.71 10.91 -1.45
N GLY A 124 5.68 11.93 -0.60
CA GLY A 124 6.87 12.49 0.02
C GLY A 124 6.81 12.51 1.54
N GLY A 125 7.90 12.98 2.12
CA GLY A 125 7.85 13.54 3.47
C GLY A 125 7.04 14.85 3.49
N MET A 126 6.53 15.19 4.68
CA MET A 126 5.72 16.38 4.90
C MET A 126 6.66 17.56 5.16
N ASN A 127 7.15 18.16 4.07
CA ASN A 127 8.16 19.20 4.09
C ASN A 127 7.52 20.61 4.19
N PRO A 128 7.73 21.36 5.30
CA PRO A 128 7.10 22.67 5.52
C PRO A 128 7.68 23.79 4.63
N ASP A 129 8.85 23.58 4.01
CA ASP A 129 9.49 24.57 3.14
C ASP A 129 8.87 24.62 1.73
N LEU A 130 7.97 23.68 1.40
CA LEU A 130 7.30 23.61 0.11
C LEU A 130 5.93 24.28 0.16
N PRO A 131 5.73 25.46 -0.49
CA PRO A 131 4.43 26.10 -0.54
C PRO A 131 3.47 25.34 -1.47
N LEU A 132 2.15 25.54 -1.32
CA LEU A 132 1.14 24.92 -2.18
C LEU A 132 1.40 25.13 -3.68
N SER A 133 1.91 26.31 -4.06
CA SER A 133 2.25 26.65 -5.44
C SER A 133 3.34 25.77 -6.04
N TRP A 134 4.24 25.20 -5.21
CA TRP A 134 5.24 24.24 -5.67
C TRP A 134 4.57 22.94 -6.14
N TYR A 135 3.62 22.42 -5.36
CA TYR A 135 2.85 21.22 -5.72
C TYR A 135 1.98 21.45 -6.96
N GLU A 136 1.34 22.61 -7.07
CA GLU A 136 0.59 23.00 -8.27
C GLU A 136 1.51 23.09 -9.50
N ASN A 137 2.69 23.70 -9.36
CA ASN A 137 3.66 23.78 -10.46
C ASN A 137 4.15 22.40 -10.90
N LEU A 138 4.44 21.52 -9.94
CA LEU A 138 4.84 20.14 -10.22
C LEU A 138 3.77 19.40 -11.01
N LEU A 139 2.52 19.41 -10.53
CA LEU A 139 1.40 18.73 -11.20
C LEU A 139 1.13 19.31 -12.60
N ASN A 140 1.13 20.64 -12.75
CA ASN A 140 0.93 21.27 -14.05
C ASN A 140 2.04 20.86 -15.03
N SER A 141 3.30 20.85 -14.56
CA SER A 141 4.45 20.45 -15.38
C SER A 141 4.35 18.99 -15.84
N ILE A 142 3.88 18.09 -14.97
CA ILE A 142 3.63 16.69 -15.31
C ILE A 142 2.51 16.59 -16.34
N ARG A 143 1.37 17.24 -16.10
CA ARG A 143 0.21 17.22 -17.02
C ARG A 143 0.58 17.75 -18.41
N ASP A 144 1.34 18.84 -18.48
CA ASP A 144 1.67 19.50 -19.73
C ASP A 144 2.68 18.68 -20.56
N ARG A 145 3.61 17.98 -19.90
CA ARG A 145 4.65 17.18 -20.57
C ARG A 145 4.27 15.72 -20.79
N PHE A 146 3.43 15.16 -19.93
CA PHE A 146 3.02 13.75 -19.93
C PHE A 146 1.50 13.62 -19.73
N PRO A 147 0.67 14.12 -20.66
CA PRO A 147 -0.79 14.19 -20.50
C PRO A 147 -1.46 12.81 -20.34
N ASP A 148 -0.80 11.74 -20.81
CA ASP A 148 -1.30 10.36 -20.73
C ASP A 148 -0.87 9.63 -19.43
N VAL A 149 -0.05 10.25 -18.58
CA VAL A 149 0.40 9.66 -17.31
C VAL A 149 -0.62 9.95 -16.21
N HIS A 150 -1.14 8.87 -15.61
CA HIS A 150 -2.04 8.96 -14.47
C HIS A 150 -1.27 9.31 -13.18
N VAL A 151 -1.62 10.44 -12.56
CA VAL A 151 -0.98 10.92 -11.33
C VAL A 151 -1.76 10.43 -10.11
N HIS A 152 -1.24 9.38 -9.46
CA HIS A 152 -1.70 8.88 -8.16
C HIS A 152 -0.79 9.44 -7.07
N ALA A 153 -1.17 10.54 -6.41
CA ALA A 153 -0.23 11.29 -5.58
C ALA A 153 -0.83 11.85 -4.29
N PHE A 154 0.07 12.07 -3.32
CA PHE A 154 -0.15 12.62 -1.98
C PHE A 154 -1.03 11.73 -1.09
N SER A 155 -0.52 11.39 0.08
CA SER A 155 -1.25 10.61 1.08
C SER A 155 -2.15 11.49 1.95
N PRO A 156 -3.13 10.92 2.67
CA PRO A 156 -3.89 11.71 3.63
C PRO A 156 -3.08 12.45 4.69
N PRO A 157 -2.00 11.90 5.28
CA PRO A 157 -1.10 12.69 6.12
C PRO A 157 -0.58 13.96 5.44
N GLU A 158 -0.16 13.89 4.17
CA GLU A 158 0.30 15.08 3.41
C GLU A 158 -0.84 16.10 3.25
N PHE A 159 -2.06 15.66 2.94
CA PHE A 159 -3.22 16.56 2.85
C PHE A 159 -3.56 17.25 4.17
N ILE A 160 -3.43 16.56 5.30
CA ILE A 160 -3.64 17.18 6.62
C ILE A 160 -2.56 18.22 6.89
N GLU A 161 -1.31 17.93 6.57
CA GLU A 161 -0.24 18.93 6.74
C GLU A 161 -0.39 20.10 5.75
N PHE A 162 -0.94 19.89 4.54
CA PHE A 162 -1.29 21.01 3.65
C PHE A 162 -2.30 21.97 4.30
N ILE A 163 -3.21 21.46 5.13
CA ILE A 163 -4.15 22.30 5.87
C ILE A 163 -3.41 23.04 6.97
N ASP A 164 -2.58 22.34 7.75
CA ASP A 164 -1.83 22.93 8.86
C ASP A 164 -0.81 23.98 8.38
N PHE A 165 -0.17 23.77 7.22
CA PHE A 165 0.84 24.67 6.67
C PHE A 165 0.26 25.84 5.89
N PHE A 166 -0.84 25.63 5.15
CA PHE A 166 -1.35 26.63 4.22
C PHE A 166 -2.60 27.37 4.71
N ASP A 167 -3.17 26.96 5.84
CA ASP A 167 -4.36 27.56 6.47
C ASP A 167 -5.46 27.88 5.45
N PRO A 168 -5.94 26.88 4.67
CA PRO A 168 -6.94 27.10 3.64
C PRO A 168 -8.29 27.51 4.27
N PRO A 169 -9.11 28.30 3.56
CA PRO A 169 -10.42 28.69 4.06
C PRO A 169 -11.36 27.49 4.20
N GLY A 170 -12.21 27.52 5.22
CA GLY A 170 -13.24 26.50 5.49
C GLY A 170 -13.61 26.44 6.96
N ASP A 171 -14.87 26.10 7.27
CA ASP A 171 -15.35 25.98 8.66
C ASP A 171 -15.07 24.58 9.24
N THR A 172 -14.92 23.58 8.36
CA THR A 172 -14.65 22.20 8.74
C THR A 172 -13.40 21.66 8.04
N LEU A 173 -12.83 20.58 8.59
CA LEU A 173 -11.74 19.85 7.96
C LEU A 173 -12.09 19.44 6.51
N ALA A 174 -13.33 19.05 6.26
CA ALA A 174 -13.78 18.67 4.92
C ALA A 174 -13.77 19.85 3.95
N ASP A 175 -14.14 21.06 4.39
CA ASP A 175 -14.11 22.28 3.57
C ASP A 175 -12.68 22.66 3.19
N GLN A 176 -11.77 22.59 4.15
CA GLN A 176 -10.35 22.86 3.97
C GLN A 176 -9.70 21.84 3.01
N LEU A 177 -9.97 20.55 3.22
CA LEU A 177 -9.55 19.48 2.30
C LEU A 177 -10.08 19.72 0.89
N ARG A 178 -11.37 20.07 0.76
CA ARG A 178 -12.02 20.30 -0.54
C ARG A 178 -11.38 21.46 -1.27
N TYR A 179 -11.04 22.54 -0.56
CA TYR A 179 -10.32 23.67 -1.13
C TYR A 179 -8.98 23.25 -1.74
N VAL A 180 -8.13 22.56 -0.96
CA VAL A 180 -6.80 22.12 -1.41
C VAL A 180 -6.91 21.10 -2.55
N MET A 181 -7.76 20.08 -2.40
CA MET A 181 -7.93 19.04 -3.41
C MET A 181 -8.49 19.56 -4.73
N THR A 182 -9.39 20.53 -4.71
CA THR A 182 -9.92 21.14 -5.94
C THR A 182 -8.80 21.80 -6.75
N ARG A 183 -7.89 22.51 -6.06
CA ARG A 183 -6.73 23.16 -6.68
C ARG A 183 -5.74 22.14 -7.25
N LEU A 184 -5.38 21.12 -6.49
CA LEU A 184 -4.48 20.07 -6.95
C LEU A 184 -5.08 19.24 -8.09
N LYS A 185 -6.38 18.94 -8.04
CA LYS A 185 -7.11 18.29 -9.13
C LYS A 185 -7.06 19.13 -10.41
N ALA A 186 -7.31 20.44 -10.32
CA ALA A 186 -7.19 21.35 -11.45
C ALA A 186 -5.76 21.41 -12.02
N ALA A 187 -4.75 21.27 -11.16
CA ALA A 187 -3.34 21.24 -11.56
C ALA A 187 -2.91 19.93 -12.24
N GLY A 188 -3.64 18.81 -12.07
CA GLY A 188 -3.34 17.53 -12.72
C GLY A 188 -3.33 16.30 -11.80
N LEU A 189 -3.78 16.43 -10.55
CA LEU A 189 -3.97 15.28 -9.67
C LEU A 189 -5.17 14.44 -10.14
N HIS A 190 -4.99 13.12 -10.27
CA HIS A 190 -6.04 12.22 -10.74
C HIS A 190 -6.69 11.41 -9.60
N THR A 191 -5.88 10.90 -8.68
CA THR A 191 -6.33 9.98 -7.60
C THR A 191 -5.42 10.07 -6.37
N VAL A 192 -5.92 9.64 -5.22
CA VAL A 192 -5.21 9.74 -3.92
C VAL A 192 -4.81 8.35 -3.40
N PRO A 193 -3.51 8.07 -3.16
CA PRO A 193 -3.05 6.82 -2.59
C PRO A 193 -3.37 6.65 -1.10
N GLY A 194 -3.55 5.40 -0.70
CA GLY A 194 -3.90 4.99 0.67
C GLY A 194 -2.80 5.10 1.71
N GLY A 195 -1.67 5.74 1.42
CA GLY A 195 -0.55 5.84 2.35
C GLY A 195 -0.96 6.40 3.71
N GLY A 196 -0.32 5.94 4.78
CA GLY A 196 -0.60 6.41 6.13
C GLY A 196 -1.83 5.85 6.82
N GLY A 197 -2.46 4.82 6.24
CA GLY A 197 -3.54 4.09 6.89
C GLY A 197 -3.07 3.33 8.14
N GLU A 198 -1.92 2.65 8.09
CA GLU A 198 -1.33 1.85 9.19
C GLU A 198 -2.39 1.03 9.96
N ILE A 199 -2.63 1.32 11.24
CA ILE A 199 -3.72 0.73 12.05
C ILE A 199 -4.58 1.85 12.62
N PHE A 200 -5.91 1.86 12.40
CA PHE A 200 -6.82 2.94 12.83
C PHE A 200 -7.05 3.03 14.34
N ALA A 201 -6.93 1.92 15.06
CA ALA A 201 -7.10 1.89 16.51
C ALA A 201 -6.20 2.92 17.19
N ASP A 202 -6.80 3.79 18.00
CA ASP A 202 -6.12 4.98 18.52
C ASP A 202 -4.96 4.60 19.47
N ALA A 203 -5.15 3.57 20.30
CA ALA A 203 -4.09 3.03 21.15
C ALA A 203 -2.81 2.70 20.35
N VAL A 204 -2.95 2.15 19.13
CA VAL A 204 -1.83 1.84 18.25
C VAL A 204 -1.27 3.12 17.61
N ARG A 205 -2.12 3.96 16.98
CA ARG A 205 -1.68 5.19 16.30
C ARG A 205 -0.87 6.10 17.21
N ARG A 206 -1.32 6.31 18.45
CA ARG A 206 -0.62 7.14 19.46
C ARG A 206 0.80 6.67 19.76
N LYS A 207 1.09 5.37 19.61
CA LYS A 207 2.42 4.80 19.86
C LYS A 207 3.32 4.88 18.62
N ILE A 208 2.76 4.63 17.44
CA ILE A 208 3.58 4.41 16.24
C ILE A 208 3.67 5.62 15.31
N GLY A 209 2.61 6.43 15.21
CA GLY A 209 2.45 7.52 14.24
C GLY A 209 2.52 8.91 14.87
N LEU A 210 3.60 9.23 15.56
CA LEU A 210 3.79 10.54 16.20
C LEU A 210 3.83 11.66 15.14
N GLY A 211 2.93 12.64 15.26
CA GLY A 211 2.79 13.73 14.29
C GLY A 211 2.16 13.29 12.96
N LYS A 212 1.40 12.19 12.95
CA LYS A 212 0.61 11.73 11.79
C LYS A 212 -0.88 11.96 12.06
N CYS A 213 -1.67 12.05 10.99
CA CYS A 213 -3.11 12.27 11.10
C CYS A 213 -3.86 11.13 11.83
N THR A 214 -5.00 11.48 12.44
CA THR A 214 -5.91 10.53 13.09
C THR A 214 -6.60 9.62 12.07
N ALA A 215 -7.26 8.56 12.54
CA ALA A 215 -8.08 7.72 11.67
C ALA A 215 -9.21 8.51 10.99
N GLU A 216 -9.92 9.34 11.75
CA GLU A 216 -11.00 10.18 11.23
C GLU A 216 -10.50 11.21 10.20
N ALA A 217 -9.36 11.84 10.44
CA ALA A 217 -8.77 12.77 9.48
C ALA A 217 -8.36 12.06 8.17
N TRP A 218 -7.76 10.87 8.28
CA TRP A 218 -7.42 10.02 7.13
C TRP A 218 -8.67 9.65 6.32
N LEU A 219 -9.72 9.18 6.99
CA LEU A 219 -10.98 8.76 6.36
C LEU A 219 -11.73 9.95 5.74
N THR A 220 -11.75 11.10 6.42
CA THR A 220 -12.32 12.36 5.91
C THR A 220 -11.61 12.81 4.64
N THR A 221 -10.29 12.70 4.59
CA THR A 221 -9.50 13.01 3.40
C THR A 221 -9.93 12.16 2.20
N MET A 222 -10.05 10.85 2.40
CA MET A 222 -10.49 9.95 1.34
C MET A 222 -11.93 10.20 0.89
N TYR A 223 -12.81 10.49 1.84
CA TYR A 223 -14.21 10.84 1.54
C TYR A 223 -14.33 12.12 0.71
N VAL A 224 -13.55 13.16 1.01
CA VAL A 224 -13.53 14.40 0.21
C VAL A 224 -12.93 14.13 -1.18
N ALA A 225 -11.94 13.25 -1.29
CA ALA A 225 -11.45 12.82 -2.61
C ALA A 225 -12.56 12.13 -3.42
N HIS A 226 -13.35 11.26 -2.78
CA HIS A 226 -14.50 10.58 -3.40
C HIS A 226 -15.60 11.57 -3.81
N GLU A 227 -15.91 12.55 -2.98
CA GLU A 227 -16.84 13.64 -3.31
C GLU A 227 -16.43 14.38 -4.58
N LEU A 228 -15.12 14.59 -4.76
CA LEU A 228 -14.55 15.23 -5.94
C LEU A 228 -14.36 14.26 -7.11
N GLY A 229 -14.94 13.06 -7.07
CA GLY A 229 -14.88 12.07 -8.15
C GLY A 229 -13.53 11.36 -8.29
N MET A 230 -12.59 11.53 -7.36
CA MET A 230 -11.29 10.87 -7.39
C MET A 230 -11.37 9.51 -6.73
N ASN A 231 -10.88 8.47 -7.42
CA ASN A 231 -10.70 7.17 -6.79
C ASN A 231 -9.51 7.19 -5.83
N THR A 232 -9.54 6.26 -4.88
CA THR A 232 -8.47 6.11 -3.88
C THR A 232 -8.09 4.65 -3.68
N SER A 233 -7.00 4.44 -2.94
CA SER A 233 -6.66 3.14 -2.36
C SER A 233 -6.67 3.23 -0.83
N ALA A 234 -6.80 2.11 -0.15
CA ALA A 234 -6.66 2.00 1.30
C ALA A 234 -5.49 1.06 1.63
N THR A 235 -4.76 1.36 2.69
CA THR A 235 -3.60 0.55 3.08
C THR A 235 -3.57 0.23 4.56
N MET A 236 -3.01 -0.93 4.91
CA MET A 236 -2.85 -1.38 6.29
C MET A 236 -1.48 -2.04 6.47
N MET A 237 -0.54 -1.31 7.07
CA MET A 237 0.67 -1.92 7.63
C MET A 237 0.31 -2.60 8.95
N PHE A 238 0.73 -3.86 9.12
CA PHE A 238 0.45 -4.66 10.32
C PHE A 238 1.66 -5.52 10.72
N GLY A 239 1.54 -6.27 11.81
CA GLY A 239 2.62 -7.15 12.30
C GLY A 239 3.61 -6.41 13.15
N HIS A 240 3.11 -5.60 14.09
CA HIS A 240 3.91 -4.85 15.04
C HIS A 240 3.33 -4.92 16.45
N ILE A 241 2.75 -3.84 16.98
CA ILE A 241 2.23 -3.75 18.35
C ILE A 241 0.74 -4.07 18.49
N GLU A 242 0.02 -4.17 17.38
CA GLU A 242 -1.45 -4.26 17.30
C GLU A 242 -1.95 -5.69 17.56
N GLY A 243 -3.20 -5.81 18.00
CA GLY A 243 -3.90 -7.10 18.01
C GLY A 243 -4.68 -7.36 16.72
N VAL A 244 -5.11 -8.59 16.51
CA VAL A 244 -5.93 -8.98 15.35
C VAL A 244 -7.23 -8.17 15.27
N ALA A 245 -7.85 -7.86 16.42
CA ALA A 245 -9.08 -7.06 16.45
C ALA A 245 -8.86 -5.63 15.92
N ASP A 246 -7.67 -5.05 16.08
CA ASP A 246 -7.35 -3.72 15.53
C ASP A 246 -7.25 -3.76 13.99
N ARG A 247 -6.77 -4.88 13.41
CA ARG A 247 -6.73 -5.08 11.96
C ARG A 247 -8.14 -5.18 11.38
N ILE A 248 -9.04 -5.89 12.07
CA ILE A 248 -10.44 -6.02 11.66
C ILE A 248 -11.16 -4.68 11.81
N HIS A 249 -10.94 -3.98 12.92
CA HIS A 249 -11.43 -2.62 13.11
C HIS A 249 -11.00 -1.69 11.98
N HIS A 250 -9.72 -1.77 11.56
CA HIS A 250 -9.23 -1.00 10.43
C HIS A 250 -10.04 -1.30 9.16
N MET A 251 -10.17 -2.57 8.79
CA MET A 251 -10.92 -2.98 7.59
C MET A 251 -12.39 -2.59 7.66
N GLU A 252 -13.00 -2.70 8.85
CA GLU A 252 -14.39 -2.31 9.07
C GLU A 252 -14.62 -0.82 8.82
N LEU A 253 -13.72 0.05 9.31
CA LEU A 253 -13.82 1.49 9.05
C LEU A 253 -13.69 1.81 7.56
N VAL A 254 -12.74 1.19 6.85
CA VAL A 254 -12.63 1.35 5.38
C VAL A 254 -13.93 0.92 4.70
N ARG A 255 -14.49 -0.23 5.09
CA ARG A 255 -15.73 -0.77 4.53
C ARG A 255 -16.92 0.16 4.75
N GLN A 256 -17.09 0.66 5.97
CA GLN A 256 -18.19 1.58 6.32
C GLN A 256 -18.08 2.92 5.57
N TRP A 257 -16.87 3.46 5.44
CA TRP A 257 -16.67 4.72 4.72
C TRP A 257 -16.82 4.55 3.21
N GLN A 258 -16.47 3.39 2.65
CA GLN A 258 -16.82 3.03 1.28
C GLN A 258 -18.35 3.01 1.10
N ASP A 259 -19.10 2.33 1.99
CA ASP A 259 -20.56 2.30 1.91
C ASP A 259 -21.15 3.70 1.94
N ARG A 260 -20.64 4.55 2.84
CA ARG A 260 -21.02 5.97 2.92
C ARG A 260 -20.75 6.70 1.61
N SER A 261 -19.54 6.63 1.05
CA SER A 261 -19.22 7.30 -0.22
C SER A 261 -20.07 6.81 -1.38
N LEU A 262 -20.35 5.50 -1.46
CA LEU A 262 -21.22 4.94 -2.49
C LEU A 262 -22.67 5.42 -2.35
N ALA A 263 -23.18 5.52 -1.12
CA ALA A 263 -24.51 6.02 -0.83
C ALA A 263 -24.65 7.53 -1.13
N ASP A 264 -23.66 8.33 -0.73
CA ASP A 264 -23.70 9.79 -0.84
C ASP A 264 -23.43 10.26 -2.28
N PHE A 265 -22.59 9.57 -3.04
CA PHE A 265 -22.10 10.04 -4.35
C PHE A 265 -22.42 9.13 -5.55
N GLY A 266 -22.91 7.92 -5.32
CA GLY A 266 -23.29 6.99 -6.39
C GLY A 266 -22.19 6.74 -7.42
N ASP A 267 -22.57 6.68 -8.70
CA ASP A 267 -21.63 6.39 -9.78
C ASP A 267 -20.75 7.58 -10.19
N GLU A 268 -21.20 8.81 -9.94
CA GLU A 268 -20.44 10.04 -10.22
C GLU A 268 -19.32 10.29 -9.21
N GLY A 269 -19.41 9.66 -8.03
CA GLY A 269 -18.40 9.71 -6.98
C GLY A 269 -17.21 8.79 -7.21
N GLY A 270 -16.09 9.19 -6.61
CA GLY A 270 -14.93 8.33 -6.42
C GLY A 270 -15.18 7.27 -5.34
N ARG A 271 -14.29 6.28 -5.27
CA ARG A 271 -14.37 5.19 -4.30
C ARG A 271 -13.00 4.56 -4.05
N TYR A 272 -12.88 3.80 -2.97
CA TYR A 272 -11.74 2.92 -2.77
C TYR A 272 -11.77 1.84 -3.86
N LYS A 273 -10.74 1.80 -4.70
CA LYS A 273 -10.59 0.79 -5.76
C LYS A 273 -9.74 -0.39 -5.31
N ALA A 274 -8.88 -0.19 -4.32
CA ALA A 274 -7.93 -1.19 -3.88
C ALA A 274 -7.71 -1.15 -2.38
N PHE A 275 -7.49 -2.31 -1.78
CA PHE A 275 -6.92 -2.46 -0.44
C PHE A 275 -5.61 -3.24 -0.52
N ILE A 276 -4.57 -2.73 0.13
CA ILE A 276 -3.24 -3.34 0.16
C ILE A 276 -2.78 -3.41 1.61
N SER A 277 -2.47 -4.62 2.10
CA SER A 277 -1.98 -4.82 3.46
C SER A 277 -0.64 -5.51 3.46
N TRP A 278 0.32 -5.01 4.23
CA TRP A 278 1.68 -5.56 4.27
C TRP A 278 2.22 -5.66 5.70
N PRO A 279 3.07 -6.67 5.97
CA PRO A 279 3.81 -6.72 7.22
C PRO A 279 4.82 -5.59 7.35
N PHE A 280 4.92 -5.06 8.56
CA PHE A 280 5.92 -4.11 9.01
C PHE A 280 7.33 -4.66 8.79
N GLN A 281 8.22 -3.80 8.29
CA GLN A 281 9.62 -4.11 8.08
C GLN A 281 10.45 -3.44 9.18
N PRO A 282 11.09 -4.20 10.09
CA PRO A 282 11.66 -3.65 11.32
C PRO A 282 13.01 -2.95 11.13
N ASP A 283 13.79 -3.32 10.11
CA ASP A 283 15.18 -2.87 10.01
C ASP A 283 15.30 -1.34 9.90
N ASN A 284 16.30 -0.77 10.56
CA ASN A 284 16.57 0.67 10.59
C ASN A 284 15.42 1.55 11.12
N THR A 285 14.43 0.98 11.81
CA THR A 285 13.33 1.74 12.42
C THR A 285 13.47 1.79 13.95
N PRO A 286 13.02 2.88 14.60
CA PRO A 286 12.89 2.91 16.06
C PRO A 286 12.05 1.77 16.65
N LEU A 287 10.94 1.42 15.99
CA LEU A 287 9.99 0.39 16.43
C LEU A 287 10.58 -1.02 16.31
N GLY A 288 11.39 -1.28 15.28
CA GLY A 288 12.09 -2.55 15.10
C GLY A 288 13.14 -2.83 16.18
N ARG A 289 13.53 -1.83 16.99
CA ARG A 289 14.39 -2.03 18.16
C ARG A 289 13.63 -2.56 19.39
N CYS A 290 12.30 -2.62 19.35
CA CYS A 290 11.53 -3.27 20.39
C CYS A 290 11.74 -4.79 20.34
N GLN A 291 11.78 -5.43 21.52
CA GLN A 291 11.91 -6.88 21.61
C GLN A 291 10.67 -7.57 21.06
N GLU A 292 10.87 -8.63 20.28
CA GLU A 292 9.80 -9.51 19.84
C GLU A 292 9.21 -10.30 21.02
N TRP A 293 7.89 -10.46 21.01
CA TRP A 293 7.18 -11.17 22.05
C TRP A 293 7.48 -12.66 22.01
N GLY A 294 7.92 -13.21 23.15
CA GLY A 294 8.28 -14.63 23.29
C GLY A 294 9.79 -14.87 23.29
N ASP A 295 10.60 -13.88 22.89
CA ASP A 295 12.06 -13.99 22.91
C ASP A 295 12.68 -13.66 24.27
N HIS A 296 11.94 -12.96 25.15
CA HIS A 296 12.44 -12.59 26.46
C HIS A 296 12.15 -13.68 27.50
N PRO A 297 13.10 -14.07 28.38
CA PRO A 297 12.88 -15.12 29.39
C PRO A 297 11.75 -14.85 30.41
N SER A 298 11.29 -13.61 30.51
CA SER A 298 10.14 -13.20 31.34
C SER A 298 8.82 -13.06 30.58
N ASP A 299 8.80 -13.41 29.29
CA ASP A 299 7.58 -13.59 28.53
C ASP A 299 7.07 -15.01 28.81
N GLN A 300 5.80 -15.10 29.18
CA GLN A 300 5.10 -16.36 29.36
C GLN A 300 4.50 -16.73 28.00
N LEU A 301 4.98 -17.81 27.38
CA LEU A 301 4.59 -18.19 26.02
C LEU A 301 3.08 -18.51 25.89
N ASP A 302 2.43 -18.84 27.01
CA ASP A 302 1.00 -19.06 27.14
C ASP A 302 0.20 -17.77 27.44
N ALA A 303 0.88 -16.67 27.78
CA ALA A 303 0.22 -15.38 27.99
C ALA A 303 -0.11 -14.71 26.65
N PRO A 304 -1.24 -13.98 26.57
CA PRO A 304 -1.61 -13.27 25.37
C PRO A 304 -0.59 -12.18 25.04
N PHE A 305 -0.35 -11.97 23.74
CA PHE A 305 0.44 -10.83 23.27
C PHE A 305 -0.21 -9.52 23.76
N PRO A 306 0.58 -8.54 24.25
CA PRO A 306 0.05 -7.27 24.75
C PRO A 306 -0.94 -6.57 23.81
N GLY A 307 -0.70 -6.62 22.50
CA GLY A 307 -1.61 -6.06 21.49
C GLY A 307 -2.97 -6.75 21.46
N ASP A 308 -3.03 -8.07 21.65
CA ASP A 308 -4.29 -8.82 21.66
C ASP A 308 -5.15 -8.52 22.90
N VAL A 309 -4.52 -8.08 24.01
CA VAL A 309 -5.23 -7.65 25.23
C VAL A 309 -5.87 -6.28 25.03
N VAL A 310 -5.13 -5.35 24.43
CA VAL A 310 -5.54 -3.97 24.18
C VAL A 310 -6.59 -3.90 23.06
N ALA A 311 -6.42 -4.68 22.00
CA ALA A 311 -7.23 -4.57 20.79
C ALA A 311 -8.72 -4.84 21.03
N LYS A 312 -9.58 -4.02 20.43
CA LYS A 312 -11.04 -4.15 20.44
C LYS A 312 -11.58 -3.95 19.02
N LEU A 313 -12.65 -4.66 18.68
CA LEU A 313 -13.24 -4.62 17.32
C LEU A 313 -13.85 -3.24 16.97
N ASP A 314 -14.19 -2.46 17.98
CA ASP A 314 -14.70 -1.08 17.85
C ASP A 314 -13.58 -0.03 17.95
N GLY A 315 -12.31 -0.44 18.11
CA GLY A 315 -11.18 0.47 18.23
C GLY A 315 -11.06 1.19 19.58
N THR A 316 -11.90 0.88 20.57
CA THR A 316 -11.93 1.54 21.88
C THR A 316 -10.84 1.07 22.84
N GLY A 317 -9.94 0.18 22.38
CA GLY A 317 -8.82 -0.33 23.16
C GLY A 317 -8.01 0.78 23.83
N ASN A 318 -7.63 0.57 25.09
CA ASN A 318 -6.83 1.54 25.83
C ASN A 318 -5.39 1.03 25.97
N HIS A 319 -4.43 1.85 25.52
CA HIS A 319 -3.00 1.54 25.62
C HIS A 319 -2.50 1.31 27.07
N LEU A 320 -3.30 1.68 28.08
CA LEU A 320 -3.03 1.43 29.50
C LEU A 320 -3.48 0.04 29.98
N ASP A 321 -4.27 -0.70 29.20
CA ASP A 321 -4.79 -2.01 29.57
C ASP A 321 -3.70 -3.08 29.68
N HIS A 322 -2.52 -2.82 29.10
CA HIS A 322 -1.37 -3.70 29.26
C HIS A 322 -0.04 -2.92 29.36
N PRO A 323 0.77 -3.10 30.42
CA PRO A 323 1.97 -2.28 30.66
C PRO A 323 3.10 -2.49 29.65
N ARG A 324 3.10 -3.62 28.92
CA ARG A 324 4.06 -3.91 27.84
C ARG A 324 3.59 -3.50 26.44
N PHE A 325 2.37 -2.95 26.30
CA PHE A 325 1.85 -2.52 25.00
C PHE A 325 2.68 -1.37 24.41
N GLY A 326 3.07 -1.48 23.14
CA GLY A 326 3.99 -0.55 22.48
C GLY A 326 5.46 -0.69 22.92
N ARG A 327 5.81 -1.68 23.76
CA ARG A 327 7.20 -2.01 24.18
C ARG A 327 7.64 -3.40 23.72
N ARG A 328 6.74 -4.11 23.07
CA ARG A 328 6.90 -5.45 22.51
C ARG A 328 6.24 -5.44 21.13
N ILE A 329 6.83 -6.16 20.20
CA ILE A 329 6.30 -6.34 18.85
C ILE A 329 6.03 -7.82 18.59
N ARG A 330 5.17 -8.13 17.63
CA ARG A 330 4.99 -9.47 17.07
C ARG A 330 5.04 -9.34 15.56
N LEU A 331 6.13 -9.78 14.95
CA LEU A 331 6.33 -9.65 13.52
C LEU A 331 5.45 -10.66 12.78
N SER A 332 4.91 -10.25 11.63
CA SER A 332 4.06 -11.10 10.82
C SER A 332 4.89 -11.82 9.74
N GLY A 333 5.02 -13.14 9.88
CA GLY A 333 5.56 -14.00 8.82
C GLY A 333 4.54 -14.33 7.73
N SER A 334 4.93 -15.19 6.78
CA SER A 334 4.11 -15.53 5.59
C SER A 334 2.73 -16.10 5.91
N SER A 335 2.60 -16.93 6.94
CA SER A 335 1.30 -17.50 7.32
C SER A 335 0.33 -16.46 7.88
N ASP A 336 0.83 -15.54 8.70
CA ASP A 336 0.02 -14.45 9.26
C ASP A 336 -0.37 -13.42 8.19
N TYR A 337 0.55 -13.18 7.24
CA TYR A 337 0.28 -12.38 6.04
C TYR A 337 -0.82 -12.99 5.17
N LEU A 338 -0.68 -14.25 4.75
CA LEU A 338 -1.68 -14.92 3.91
C LEU A 338 -3.05 -15.03 4.60
N ARG A 339 -3.06 -15.20 5.92
CA ARG A 339 -4.30 -15.18 6.72
C ARG A 339 -4.96 -13.80 6.69
N THR A 340 -4.19 -12.75 6.91
CA THR A 340 -4.68 -11.36 6.85
C THR A 340 -5.20 -11.02 5.44
N GLN A 341 -4.44 -11.35 4.40
CA GLN A 341 -4.80 -11.16 2.99
C GLN A 341 -6.14 -11.84 2.64
N ALA A 342 -6.28 -13.12 2.99
CA ALA A 342 -7.47 -13.89 2.69
C ALA A 342 -8.69 -13.37 3.46
N LEU A 343 -8.51 -12.99 4.74
CA LEU A 343 -9.57 -12.36 5.51
C LEU A 343 -9.99 -11.02 4.89
N SER A 344 -9.05 -10.19 4.42
CA SER A 344 -9.37 -8.91 3.76
C SER A 344 -10.29 -9.11 2.56
N ARG A 345 -10.05 -10.12 1.71
CA ARG A 345 -10.93 -10.44 0.57
C ARG A 345 -12.34 -10.86 0.99
N LEU A 346 -12.47 -11.60 2.10
CA LEU A 346 -13.78 -12.04 2.59
C LEU A 346 -14.54 -10.95 3.34
N HIS A 347 -13.83 -10.08 4.05
CA HIS A 347 -14.42 -9.02 4.88
C HIS A 347 -14.79 -7.78 4.06
N LEU A 348 -13.91 -7.34 3.17
CA LEU A 348 -14.06 -6.13 2.35
C LEU A 348 -14.87 -6.44 1.07
N ASP A 349 -16.16 -6.70 1.23
CA ASP A 349 -17.03 -7.08 0.11
C ASP A 349 -17.30 -5.96 -0.91
N ASN A 350 -17.04 -4.70 -0.53
CA ASN A 350 -17.28 -3.49 -1.32
C ASN A 350 -15.99 -2.81 -1.84
N ILE A 351 -14.83 -3.47 -1.70
CA ILE A 351 -13.55 -3.05 -2.27
C ILE A 351 -13.22 -3.95 -3.46
N HIS A 352 -13.02 -3.34 -4.64
CA HIS A 352 -12.88 -4.09 -5.87
C HIS A 352 -11.62 -4.98 -5.87
N SER A 353 -10.45 -4.39 -5.65
CA SER A 353 -9.18 -5.09 -5.74
C SER A 353 -8.53 -5.30 -4.36
N ILE A 354 -7.91 -6.46 -4.17
CA ILE A 354 -6.98 -6.70 -3.07
C ILE A 354 -5.62 -7.02 -3.67
N GLY A 355 -4.61 -6.21 -3.32
CA GLY A 355 -3.24 -6.34 -3.83
C GLY A 355 -2.41 -7.37 -3.06
N ALA A 356 -1.48 -8.01 -3.74
CA ALA A 356 -0.46 -8.87 -3.14
C ALA A 356 0.79 -8.07 -2.78
N SER A 357 1.28 -8.21 -1.54
CA SER A 357 2.42 -7.45 -1.01
C SER A 357 3.73 -8.21 -1.18
N TRP A 358 4.05 -8.53 -2.44
CA TRP A 358 5.32 -9.20 -2.77
C TRP A 358 6.55 -8.34 -2.44
N VAL A 359 6.41 -7.01 -2.38
CA VAL A 359 7.50 -6.09 -2.05
C VAL A 359 8.03 -6.36 -0.65
N THR A 360 7.16 -6.64 0.33
CA THR A 360 7.57 -6.94 1.71
C THR A 360 7.76 -8.44 1.96
N MET A 361 6.99 -9.27 1.27
CA MET A 361 6.95 -10.73 1.52
C MET A 361 7.83 -11.57 0.59
N GLY A 362 8.34 -10.94 -0.47
CA GLY A 362 9.07 -11.59 -1.54
C GLY A 362 8.17 -12.13 -2.66
N PRO A 363 8.76 -12.40 -3.85
CA PRO A 363 8.02 -12.73 -5.06
C PRO A 363 7.16 -13.99 -4.95
N HIS A 364 7.68 -15.04 -4.32
CA HIS A 364 6.97 -16.32 -4.19
C HIS A 364 5.78 -16.25 -3.25
N ILE A 365 5.85 -15.45 -2.18
CA ILE A 365 4.68 -15.25 -1.31
C ILE A 365 3.63 -14.39 -2.03
N GLY A 366 4.05 -13.39 -2.79
CA GLY A 366 3.16 -12.65 -3.69
C GLY A 366 2.43 -13.54 -4.69
N GLN A 367 3.16 -14.46 -5.32
CA GLN A 367 2.61 -15.46 -6.22
C GLN A 367 1.55 -16.34 -5.54
N VAL A 368 1.86 -16.87 -4.34
CA VAL A 368 0.90 -17.66 -3.56
C VAL A 368 -0.33 -16.83 -3.18
N ALA A 369 -0.16 -15.55 -2.86
CA ALA A 369 -1.25 -14.64 -2.48
C ALA A 369 -2.34 -14.52 -3.55
N LEU A 370 -2.03 -14.76 -4.84
CA LEU A 370 -3.01 -14.79 -5.94
C LEU A 370 -4.09 -15.88 -5.79
N THR A 371 -3.80 -16.90 -4.98
CA THR A 371 -4.72 -17.99 -4.59
C THR A 371 -5.17 -17.87 -3.12
N TRP A 372 -4.89 -16.74 -2.49
CA TRP A 372 -5.32 -16.36 -1.12
C TRP A 372 -6.11 -15.05 -1.14
N GLY A 373 -6.85 -14.79 -2.23
CA GLY A 373 -7.78 -13.67 -2.36
C GLY A 373 -7.24 -12.42 -3.05
N ALA A 374 -5.94 -12.34 -3.36
CA ALA A 374 -5.40 -11.26 -4.18
C ALA A 374 -5.77 -11.45 -5.66
N ASN A 375 -6.16 -10.36 -6.33
CA ASN A 375 -6.37 -10.35 -7.79
C ASN A 375 -5.26 -9.60 -8.54
N ASP A 376 -4.40 -8.89 -7.81
CA ASP A 376 -3.44 -7.94 -8.37
C ASP A 376 -2.06 -8.11 -7.73
N MET A 377 -1.02 -8.18 -8.56
CA MET A 377 0.38 -8.23 -8.12
C MET A 377 0.99 -6.85 -7.88
N GLY A 378 0.23 -5.75 -7.95
CA GLY A 378 0.80 -4.43 -7.82
C GLY A 378 1.67 -4.05 -9.02
N SER A 379 2.71 -3.26 -8.78
CA SER A 379 3.47 -2.61 -9.85
C SER A 379 4.76 -3.32 -10.24
N VAL A 380 5.20 -3.12 -11.49
CA VAL A 380 6.62 -3.22 -11.86
C VAL A 380 7.42 -2.21 -11.04
N MET A 381 8.39 -2.68 -10.27
CA MET A 381 9.16 -1.81 -9.41
C MET A 381 10.50 -1.46 -10.07
N MET A 382 10.56 -0.26 -10.65
CA MET A 382 11.81 0.31 -11.18
C MET A 382 12.69 0.90 -10.08
N GLU A 383 12.08 1.43 -9.03
CA GLU A 383 12.72 2.13 -7.91
C GLU A 383 11.86 1.96 -6.65
N GLU A 384 12.46 1.76 -5.48
CA GLU A 384 11.74 1.72 -4.21
C GLU A 384 12.65 2.19 -3.06
N ASN A 385 12.33 3.35 -2.49
CA ASN A 385 13.19 4.01 -1.51
C ASN A 385 12.69 3.86 -0.06
N VAL A 386 11.39 3.68 0.15
CA VAL A 386 10.79 3.66 1.50
C VAL A 386 10.99 2.30 2.15
N VAL A 387 10.58 1.23 1.47
CA VAL A 387 10.71 -0.15 1.99
C VAL A 387 12.17 -0.60 1.98
N SER A 388 12.96 -0.16 1.01
CA SER A 388 14.41 -0.41 0.97
C SER A 388 15.16 0.23 2.13
N ALA A 389 14.74 1.42 2.59
CA ALA A 389 15.30 2.02 3.80
C ALA A 389 15.06 1.14 5.04
N ALA A 390 13.96 0.38 5.04
CA ALA A 390 13.60 -0.59 6.07
C ALA A 390 14.14 -2.02 5.80
N GLY A 391 15.17 -2.16 4.95
CA GLY A 391 15.92 -3.41 4.77
C GLY A 391 15.42 -4.36 3.68
N THR A 392 14.29 -4.05 3.03
CA THR A 392 13.67 -4.96 2.06
C THR A 392 13.85 -4.49 0.63
N THR A 393 14.47 -5.34 -0.19
CA THR A 393 14.97 -4.98 -1.53
C THR A 393 14.49 -5.96 -2.60
N TYR A 394 13.18 -6.18 -2.71
CA TYR A 394 12.63 -6.97 -3.82
C TYR A 394 12.23 -6.04 -4.95
N CYS A 395 12.66 -6.37 -6.17
CA CYS A 395 12.20 -5.70 -7.40
C CYS A 395 11.81 -6.76 -8.42
N LEU A 396 10.70 -6.50 -9.11
CA LEU A 396 10.17 -7.37 -10.16
C LEU A 396 10.01 -6.57 -11.45
N SER A 397 10.66 -7.05 -12.50
CA SER A 397 10.43 -6.58 -13.87
C SER A 397 9.11 -7.12 -14.42
N GLU A 398 8.60 -6.51 -15.49
CA GLU A 398 7.39 -6.98 -16.16
C GLU A 398 7.44 -8.47 -16.55
N PRO A 399 8.51 -9.00 -17.19
CA PRO A 399 8.60 -10.43 -17.49
C PRO A 399 8.48 -11.32 -16.24
N LEU A 400 9.08 -10.91 -15.12
CA LEU A 400 9.05 -11.72 -13.91
C LEU A 400 7.67 -11.70 -13.24
N LEU A 401 6.97 -10.55 -13.23
CA LEU A 401 5.57 -10.49 -12.79
C LEU A 401 4.67 -11.38 -13.65
N CYS A 402 4.80 -11.28 -14.99
CA CYS A 402 4.03 -12.11 -15.92
C CYS A 402 4.29 -13.60 -15.66
N HIS A 403 5.55 -13.97 -15.45
CA HIS A 403 5.95 -15.34 -15.16
C HIS A 403 5.34 -15.87 -13.86
N LEU A 404 5.41 -15.09 -12.78
CA LEU A 404 4.86 -15.49 -11.47
C LEU A 404 3.35 -15.68 -11.54
N ILE A 405 2.63 -14.75 -12.18
CA ILE A 405 1.19 -14.85 -12.40
C ILE A 405 0.85 -16.11 -13.20
N ARG A 406 1.60 -16.38 -14.28
CA ARG A 406 1.39 -17.56 -15.12
C ARG A 406 1.65 -18.86 -14.40
N GLN A 407 2.72 -18.94 -13.63
CA GLN A 407 3.03 -20.10 -12.82
C GLN A 407 2.04 -20.33 -11.68
N ALA A 408 1.33 -19.29 -11.23
CA ALA A 408 0.19 -19.42 -10.31
C ALA A 408 -1.09 -19.95 -11.00
N GLY A 409 -1.07 -20.18 -12.33
CA GLY A 409 -2.18 -20.73 -13.09
C GLY A 409 -3.12 -19.70 -13.73
N PHE A 410 -2.69 -18.44 -13.83
CA PHE A 410 -3.50 -17.35 -14.38
C PHE A 410 -2.88 -16.75 -15.65
N VAL A 411 -3.65 -15.92 -16.35
CA VAL A 411 -3.16 -15.08 -17.45
C VAL A 411 -2.79 -13.71 -16.88
N PRO A 412 -1.54 -13.25 -17.04
CA PRO A 412 -1.14 -11.91 -16.63
C PRO A 412 -1.79 -10.86 -17.52
N ALA A 413 -2.26 -9.78 -16.88
CA ALA A 413 -2.85 -8.65 -17.58
C ALA A 413 -2.37 -7.31 -17.02
N GLN A 414 -1.86 -6.45 -17.89
CA GLN A 414 -1.55 -5.07 -17.55
C GLN A 414 -2.85 -4.29 -17.37
N ARG A 415 -2.97 -3.53 -16.28
CA ARG A 415 -4.11 -2.66 -15.99
C ARG A 415 -3.70 -1.19 -15.86
N ASN A 416 -4.69 -0.30 -15.91
CA ASN A 416 -4.57 1.09 -15.45
C ASN A 416 -4.92 1.25 -13.96
N ASN A 417 -4.92 2.49 -13.44
CA ASN A 417 -5.28 2.79 -12.05
C ASN A 417 -6.75 2.44 -11.71
N ALA A 418 -7.64 2.60 -12.69
CA ALA A 418 -9.06 2.29 -12.55
C ALA A 418 -9.37 0.78 -12.64
N TYR A 419 -8.34 -0.07 -12.75
CA TYR A 419 -8.44 -1.52 -12.93
C TYR A 419 -9.04 -1.95 -14.28
N GLY A 420 -9.06 -1.06 -15.27
CA GLY A 420 -9.32 -1.43 -16.66
C GLY A 420 -8.12 -2.16 -17.27
N ILE A 421 -8.39 -3.26 -17.97
CA ILE A 421 -7.35 -4.05 -18.64
C ILE A 421 -6.85 -3.29 -19.87
N LEU A 422 -5.56 -2.99 -19.90
CA LEU A 422 -4.86 -2.41 -21.05
C LEU A 422 -4.39 -3.50 -22.01
N LYS A 423 -3.86 -4.59 -21.45
CA LYS A 423 -3.32 -5.70 -22.24
C LYS A 423 -3.37 -7.02 -21.47
N ALA A 424 -4.04 -8.03 -22.02
CA ALA A 424 -3.94 -9.41 -21.53
C ALA A 424 -2.87 -10.16 -22.32
N HIS A 425 -2.01 -10.92 -21.65
CA HIS A 425 -0.93 -11.65 -22.30
C HIS A 425 -1.26 -13.15 -22.42
N GLU A 426 -2.09 -13.47 -23.40
CA GLU A 426 -2.56 -14.83 -23.70
C GLU A 426 -1.69 -15.57 -24.72
N ASP A 427 -0.92 -14.85 -25.53
CA ASP A 427 -0.18 -15.37 -26.67
C ASP A 427 1.32 -15.54 -26.41
N GLU A 428 2.03 -16.08 -27.40
CA GLU A 428 3.48 -16.27 -27.39
C GLU A 428 4.29 -14.97 -27.30
N ASN A 429 3.66 -13.82 -27.51
CA ASN A 429 4.30 -12.51 -27.38
C ASN A 429 4.29 -12.02 -25.92
N SER A 430 3.76 -12.77 -24.96
CA SER A 430 3.82 -12.43 -23.54
C SER A 430 5.28 -12.16 -23.08
N PRO A 431 5.57 -11.12 -22.28
CA PRO A 431 6.92 -10.74 -21.88
C PRO A 431 7.73 -11.88 -21.23
N ASP A 432 7.09 -12.72 -20.42
CA ASP A 432 7.70 -13.90 -19.81
C ASP A 432 8.04 -15.00 -20.83
N LEU A 433 7.21 -15.22 -21.84
CA LEU A 433 7.40 -16.31 -22.81
C LEU A 433 8.55 -16.04 -23.80
N ARG A 434 8.99 -14.79 -23.93
CA ARG A 434 10.15 -14.42 -24.76
C ARG A 434 11.49 -14.72 -24.06
N ILE A 435 11.48 -14.95 -22.74
CA ILE A 435 12.69 -15.25 -21.97
C ILE A 435 13.06 -16.71 -22.12
N LYS A 436 14.20 -16.98 -22.77
CA LYS A 436 14.73 -18.33 -22.98
C LYS A 436 15.62 -18.83 -21.84
N ASP A 437 16.31 -17.91 -21.16
CA ASP A 437 17.22 -18.23 -20.07
C ASP A 437 16.90 -17.38 -18.82
N TRP A 438 16.08 -17.95 -17.93
CA TRP A 438 15.71 -17.35 -16.66
C TRP A 438 16.87 -17.23 -15.67
N SER A 439 18.01 -17.91 -15.90
CA SER A 439 19.16 -17.79 -15.00
C SER A 439 19.76 -16.38 -14.98
N THR A 440 19.51 -15.60 -16.04
CA THR A 440 19.95 -14.22 -16.20
C THR A 440 19.02 -13.19 -15.53
N LEU A 441 17.79 -13.58 -15.18
CA LEU A 441 16.76 -12.74 -14.59
C LEU A 441 16.43 -13.22 -13.18
N ARG A 442 17.35 -12.99 -12.23
CA ARG A 442 17.08 -13.13 -10.79
C ARG A 442 16.59 -11.81 -10.24
N ALA A 443 15.70 -11.84 -9.24
CA ALA A 443 15.36 -10.66 -8.46
C ALA A 443 16.65 -10.05 -7.89
N GLN A 444 17.01 -8.85 -8.36
CA GLN A 444 18.19 -8.13 -7.90
C GLN A 444 17.87 -7.36 -6.62
N LYS A 445 18.84 -7.21 -5.71
CA LYS A 445 18.77 -6.24 -4.60
C LYS A 445 19.21 -4.86 -5.12
N LEU A 446 18.51 -3.79 -4.74
CA LEU A 446 18.60 -2.45 -5.37
C LEU A 446 20.00 -1.82 -5.38
N HIS A 447 20.25 -1.00 -6.42
CA HIS A 447 21.23 0.09 -6.46
C HIS A 447 20.76 1.23 -5.54
N LYS A 448 21.53 1.55 -4.50
CA LYS A 448 21.30 2.76 -3.68
C LYS A 448 21.81 3.97 -4.46
N GLN A 449 21.01 5.03 -4.59
CA GLN A 449 21.49 6.32 -5.04
C GLN A 449 22.49 6.83 -3.99
N ASN A 450 23.79 6.76 -4.29
CA ASN A 450 24.81 7.54 -3.60
C ASN A 450 25.04 8.80 -4.43
N ASP A 451 24.81 9.97 -3.85
CA ASP A 451 25.25 11.22 -4.43
C ASP A 451 26.78 11.30 -4.35
N SER A 452 27.44 10.78 -5.38
CA SER A 452 28.78 11.20 -5.73
C SER A 452 28.78 11.57 -7.20
N CYS A 453 28.49 12.84 -7.48
CA CYS A 453 29.10 13.52 -8.61
C CYS A 453 30.62 13.39 -8.44
N GLN A 454 31.25 12.46 -9.14
CA GLN A 454 32.67 12.56 -9.45
C GLN A 454 32.80 12.81 -10.94
N GLU A 455 33.45 13.92 -11.22
CA GLU A 455 33.82 14.42 -12.53
C GLU A 455 34.55 13.35 -13.35
N GLN A 456 34.39 13.47 -14.66
CA GLN A 456 35.07 12.68 -15.67
C GLN A 456 36.58 12.71 -15.47
N ASP A 457 37.21 11.57 -15.25
CA ASP A 457 38.64 11.40 -15.51
C ASP A 457 38.84 10.56 -16.78
N ALA A 458 39.32 11.24 -17.82
CA ALA A 458 39.76 10.67 -19.08
C ALA A 458 40.97 9.75 -18.83
N VAL A 459 40.76 8.44 -19.01
CA VAL A 459 41.84 7.45 -18.96
C VAL A 459 42.80 7.70 -20.13
N THR A 460 43.99 8.20 -19.83
CA THR A 460 45.10 8.31 -20.78
C THR A 460 45.82 6.96 -20.85
N VAL A 461 45.71 6.27 -21.97
CA VAL A 461 46.48 5.04 -22.24
C VAL A 461 47.91 5.43 -22.57
N THR A 462 48.86 5.10 -21.69
CA THR A 462 50.30 5.21 -21.99
C THR A 462 50.81 3.87 -22.47
N ILE A 463 51.21 3.79 -23.74
CA ILE A 463 51.85 2.61 -24.34
C ILE A 463 53.33 2.62 -23.90
N GLY A 464 53.71 1.66 -23.07
CA GLY A 464 55.10 1.43 -22.68
C GLY A 464 55.91 0.84 -23.83
N GLY A 465 56.62 1.68 -24.57
CA GLY A 465 57.75 1.29 -25.41
C GLY A 465 59.05 1.71 -24.74
N GLN A 466 59.86 0.74 -24.31
CA GLN A 466 61.28 0.96 -24.05
C GLN A 466 62.09 0.05 -24.97
N GLN A 467 62.89 0.70 -25.81
CA GLN A 467 63.98 0.13 -26.60
C GLN A 467 65.28 0.76 -26.06
N ALA A 468 66.31 -0.08 -25.87
CA ALA A 468 67.75 0.20 -25.74
C ALA A 468 68.18 1.14 -24.57
N ASP A 469 69.12 0.76 -23.71
CA ASP A 469 70.48 0.27 -23.99
C ASP A 469 70.93 -0.86 -23.06
#